data_AF-A0A1F6HUP2-F1
#
_entry.id   AF-A0A1F6HUP2-F1
#
_cell.length_a   1.000
_cell.length_b   1.000
_cell.length_c   1.000
_cell.angle_alpha   90.00
_cell.angle_beta   90.00
_cell.angle_gamma   90.00
#
_symmetry.space_group_name_H-M   'P 1'
#
loop_
_entity.id
_entity.type
_entity.pdbx_description
1 polymer ?
#
loop_
_entity_poly.entity_id
_entity_poly.type
_entity_poly.pdbx_seq_one_letter_code
_entity_poly.pdbx_strand_id
1 'polypeptide(L)' 'MNYNFLYKRLGERVEELRKKKGMTQEELAEKAGLHRAYFWDIESGRNISIKTAYKIARALSIKVSELFPF' A
#
# COMPACT_ATOMS: atom_id res chain seq x y z
N MET A 1 8.66 13.56 -16.78
CA MET A 1 7.75 14.02 -15.71
C MET A 1 8.08 13.24 -14.45
N ASN A 2 8.31 13.90 -13.32
CA ASN A 2 8.68 13.23 -12.06
C ASN A 2 7.41 12.86 -11.29
N TYR A 3 7.08 11.57 -11.24
CA TYR A 3 5.87 11.04 -10.58
C TYR A 3 6.13 10.63 -9.12
N ASN A 4 7.27 10.96 -8.53
CA ASN A 4 7.61 10.54 -7.16
C ASN A 4 6.56 11.00 -6.13
N PHE A 5 5.90 12.14 -6.37
CA PHE A 5 4.83 12.60 -5.51
C PHE A 5 3.64 11.62 -5.47
N LEU A 6 3.31 10.97 -6.59
CA LEU A 6 2.22 9.98 -6.66
C LEU A 6 2.55 8.73 -5.84
N TYR A 7 3.78 8.23 -5.97
CA TYR A 7 4.20 7.04 -5.23
C TYR A 7 4.21 7.32 -3.72
N LYS A 8 4.69 8.50 -3.31
CA LYS A 8 4.67 8.92 -1.91
C LYS A 8 3.24 9.03 -1.36
N ARG A 9 2.33 9.68 -2.09
CA ARG A 9 0.91 9.80 -1.71
C ARG A 9 0.21 8.45 -1.61
N LEU A 10 0.53 7.53 -2.51
CA LEU A 10 0.03 6.15 -2.46
C LEU A 10 0.54 5.43 -1.20
N GLY A 11 1.84 5.53 -0.91
CA GLY A 11 2.45 4.95 0.29
C GLY A 11 1.82 5.47 1.59
N GLU A 12 1.68 6.80 1.71
CA GLU A 12 1.00 7.46 2.83
C GLU A 12 -0.45 6.98 2.98
N ARG A 13 -1.18 6.82 1.87
CA ARG A 13 -2.56 6.32 1.88
C ARG A 13 -2.64 4.87 2.34
N VAL A 14 -1.72 4.01 1.89
CA VAL A 14 -1.63 2.62 2.35
C VAL A 14 -1.37 2.57 3.86
N GLU A 15 -0.46 3.39 4.36
CA GLU A 15 -0.15 3.48 5.79
C GLU A 15 -1.36 3.94 6.61
N GLU A 16 -2.07 4.98 6.16
CA GLU A 16 -3.28 5.49 6.80
C GLU A 16 -4.34 4.39 6.92
N LEU A 17 -4.63 3.69 5.82
CA LEU A 17 -5.63 2.63 5.78
C LEU A 17 -5.24 1.43 6.64
N ARG A 18 -3.96 1.05 6.61
CA ARG A 18 -3.41 -0.02 7.46
C ARG A 18 -3.61 0.32 8.94
N LYS A 19 -3.23 1.53 9.35
CA LYS A 19 -3.38 2.01 10.74
C LYS A 19 -4.85 2.05 11.16
N LYS A 20 -5.77 2.51 10.30
CA LYS A 20 -7.22 2.49 10.56
C LYS A 20 -7.78 1.08 10.78
N LYS A 21 -7.15 0.06 10.18
CA LYS A 21 -7.51 -1.35 10.37
C LYS A 21 -6.79 -2.01 11.55
N GLY A 22 -5.96 -1.27 12.30
CA GLY A 22 -5.20 -1.78 13.44
C GLY A 22 -4.12 -2.80 13.05
N MET A 23 -3.67 -2.80 11.80
CA MET A 23 -2.69 -3.77 11.30
C MET A 23 -1.26 -3.25 11.43
N THR A 24 -0.33 -4.13 11.79
CA THR A 24 1.12 -3.92 11.64
C THR A 24 1.54 -4.07 10.17
N GLN A 25 2.74 -3.60 9.82
CA GLN A 25 3.30 -3.79 8.47
C GLN A 25 3.46 -5.28 8.14
N GLU A 26 3.79 -6.10 9.14
CA GLU A 26 4.00 -7.55 8.98
C GLU A 26 2.68 -8.26 8.68
N GLU A 27 1.62 -7.98 9.44
CA GLU A 27 0.29 -8.54 9.20
C GLU A 27 -0.27 -8.17 7.83
N LEU A 28 -0.08 -6.92 7.39
CA LEU A 28 -0.55 -6.51 6.07
C LEU A 28 0.29 -7.12 4.94
N ALA A 29 1.61 -7.23 5.12
CA ALA A 29 2.49 -7.90 4.16
C ALA A 29 2.12 -9.38 3.99
N GLU A 30 1.90 -10.09 5.10
CA GLU A 30 1.47 -11.48 5.12
C GLU A 30 0.11 -11.65 4.40
N LYS A 31 -0.90 -10.85 4.75
CA LYS A 31 -2.21 -10.88 4.09
C LYS A 31 -2.15 -10.56 2.60
N ALA A 32 -1.24 -9.68 2.19
CA ALA A 32 -1.03 -9.34 0.78
C ALA A 32 -0.19 -10.39 0.03
N GLY A 33 0.39 -11.38 0.73
CA GLY A 33 1.35 -12.33 0.17
C GLY A 33 2.56 -11.59 -0.41
N LEU A 34 3.12 -10.66 0.37
CA LEU A 34 4.28 -9.81 0.07
C LEU A 34 5.31 -9.94 1.19
N HIS A 35 6.58 -9.74 0.87
CA HIS A 35 7.64 -9.73 1.88
C HIS A 35 7.58 -8.45 2.73
N ARG A 36 7.81 -8.53 4.04
CA ARG A 36 7.74 -7.37 4.96
C ARG A 36 8.62 -6.19 4.50
N ALA A 37 9.85 -6.45 4.09
CA ALA A 37 10.77 -5.41 3.62
C ALA A 37 10.23 -4.65 2.39
N TYR A 38 9.53 -5.37 1.50
CA TYR A 38 8.88 -4.76 0.34
C TYR A 38 7.73 -3.84 0.77
N PHE A 39 7.05 -4.15 1.88
CA PHE A 39 5.97 -3.33 2.42
C PHE A 39 6.46 -2.00 2.99
N TRP A 40 7.61 -2.00 3.68
CA TRP A 40 8.25 -0.77 4.16
C TRP A 40 8.60 0.17 3.01
N ASP A 41 9.12 -0.37 1.90
CA ASP A 41 9.42 0.43 0.71
C ASP A 41 8.14 1.04 0.09
N ILE A 42 7.03 0.29 0.11
CA ILE A 42 5.74 0.75 -0.41
C ILE A 42 5.24 1.96 0.38
N GLU A 43 5.19 1.86 1.71
CA GLU A 43 4.78 2.99 2.57
C GLU A 43 5.75 4.19 2.44
N SER A 44 7.01 3.94 2.11
CA SER A 44 8.02 4.99 1.87
C SER A 44 7.96 5.62 0.46
N GLY A 45 7.04 5.18 -0.41
CA GLY A 45 6.83 5.77 -1.74
C GLY A 45 7.47 5.02 -2.90
N ARG A 46 7.53 3.70 -2.84
CA ARG A 46 7.98 2.84 -3.95
C ARG A 46 6.95 2.77 -5.08
N ASN A 47 7.43 2.83 -6.32
CA ASN A 47 6.60 2.50 -7.49
C ASN A 47 6.22 1.01 -7.47
N ILE A 48 4.93 0.71 -7.58
CA ILE A 48 4.39 -0.65 -7.56
C ILE A 48 3.57 -0.96 -8.81
N SER A 49 3.50 -2.25 -9.14
CA SER A 49 2.61 -2.72 -10.19
C SER A 49 1.14 -2.65 -9.76
N ILE A 50 0.22 -2.60 -10.75
CA ILE A 50 -1.23 -2.72 -10.51
C ILE A 50 -1.55 -4.02 -9.76
N LYS A 51 -0.88 -5.14 -10.07
CA LYS A 51 -1.05 -6.42 -9.37
C LYS A 51 -0.75 -6.29 -7.87
N THR A 52 0.32 -5.57 -7.52
CA THR A 52 0.68 -5.29 -6.13
C THR A 52 -0.39 -4.41 -5.46
N ALA A 53 -0.84 -3.35 -6.12
CA ALA A 53 -1.92 -2.50 -5.60
C ALA A 53 -3.20 -3.30 -5.31
N TYR A 54 -3.59 -4.21 -6.20
CA TYR A 54 -4.73 -5.12 -6.00
C TYR A 54 -4.55 -6.05 -4.79
N LYS A 55 -3.34 -6.62 -4.61
CA LYS A 55 -3.04 -7.45 -3.44
C LYS A 55 -3.21 -6.67 -2.14
N ILE A 56 -2.68 -5.45 -2.09
CA ILE A 56 -2.78 -4.56 -0.92
C ILE A 56 -4.24 -4.19 -0.64
N ALA A 57 -4.99 -3.79 -1.67
CA ALA A 57 -6.40 -3.45 -1.53
C ALA A 57 -7.24 -4.64 -1.00
N ARG A 58 -7.00 -5.85 -1.52
CA ARG A 58 -7.63 -7.08 -1.01
C ARG A 58 -7.25 -7.36 0.44
N ALA A 59 -5.98 -7.19 0.81
CA ALA A 59 -5.50 -7.42 2.16
C ALA A 59 -6.08 -6.41 3.18
N LEU A 60 -6.36 -5.18 2.74
CA LEU A 60 -7.04 -4.13 3.50
C LEU A 60 -8.58 -4.25 3.47
N SER A 61 -9.14 -5.18 2.67
CA SER A 61 -10.57 -5.33 2.42
C SER A 61 -11.26 -4.06 1.91
N ILE A 62 -10.68 -3.44 0.89
CA ILE A 62 -11.18 -2.23 0.21
C ILE A 62 -11.14 -2.39 -1.31
N LYS A 63 -11.79 -1.48 -2.04
CA LYS A 63 -11.61 -1.37 -3.50
C LYS A 63 -10.24 -0.77 -3.81
N VAL A 64 -9.63 -1.20 -4.91
CA VAL A 64 -8.30 -0.68 -5.34
C VAL A 64 -8.32 0.83 -5.59
N SER A 65 -9.46 1.39 -6.00
CA SER A 65 -9.65 2.83 -6.19
C SER A 65 -9.47 3.63 -4.90
N GLU A 66 -9.73 3.04 -3.72
CA GLU A 66 -9.62 3.72 -2.43
C GLU A 66 -8.15 3.94 -1.99
N LEU A 67 -7.20 3.30 -2.70
CA LEU A 67 -5.76 3.56 -2.55
C LEU A 67 -5.32 4.87 -3.20
N PHE A 68 -6.15 5.45 -4.09
CA PHE A 68 -5.81 6.63 -4.88
C PHE A 68 -6.81 7.76 -4.55
N PRO A 69 -6.47 8.67 -3.62
CA PRO A 69 -7.39 9.71 -3.15
C PRO A 69 -7.34 10.98 -4.02
N PHE A 70 -7.26 10.85 -5.35
CA PHE A 70 -7.15 11.96 -6.29
C PHE A 70 -8.10 11.81 -7.47
#